data_AF-A0A3D0CGT1-F1
#
_entry.id   AF-A0A3D0CGT1-F1
#
_cell.length_a   1.000
_cell.length_b   1.000
_cell.length_c   1.000
_cell.angle_alpha   90.00
_cell.angle_beta   90.00
_cell.angle_gamma   90.00
#
_symmetry.space_group_name_H-M   'P 1'
#
loop_
_entity.id
_entity.type
_entity.pdbx_description
1 polymer ?
#
loop_
_entity_poly.entity_id
_entity_poly.type
_entity_poly.pdbx_seq_one_letter_code
_entity_poly.pdbx_strand_id
1 'polypeptide(L)'
;MLPQAIDCLGVVLAGGLSSRMGQDKAQLKRQQSAVSPSVKSTRSMLDFSKQLLADSGIKDIVISGDNHQIPDRVAHAGPVGGIYSVLAHYLANSPEHLQPKALLILPVDLPLMTPAALADLRLKGELSHKATFFRDSQKNMHHIPLYLPNNA
;
A
#
# COMPACT_ATOMS: atom_id res chain seq x y z
N MET A 1 16.32 -11.84 -20.21
CA MET A 1 15.74 -10.49 -20.07
C MET A 1 16.35 -9.89 -18.82
N LEU A 2 17.01 -8.73 -18.91
CA LEU A 2 17.59 -8.07 -17.73
C LEU A 2 16.44 -7.57 -16.83
N PRO A 3 16.59 -7.62 -15.49
CA PRO A 3 15.59 -7.05 -14.59
C PRO A 3 15.46 -5.55 -14.86
N GLN A 4 14.21 -5.08 -14.99
CA GLN A 4 13.89 -3.67 -15.27
C GLN A 4 13.67 -2.93 -13.94
N ALA A 5 14.03 -1.64 -13.91
CA ALA A 5 13.75 -0.77 -12.77
C ALA A 5 12.24 -0.73 -12.46
N ILE A 6 11.89 -0.68 -11.17
CA ILE A 6 10.50 -0.57 -10.73
C ILE A 6 10.10 0.91 -10.80
N ASP A 7 9.22 1.27 -11.72
CA ASP A 7 8.77 2.67 -11.85
C ASP A 7 7.94 3.11 -10.64
N CYS A 8 7.03 2.26 -10.16
CA CYS A 8 6.24 2.51 -8.96
C CYS A 8 5.95 1.21 -8.22
N LEU A 9 6.41 1.14 -6.97
CA LEU A 9 6.18 0.01 -6.07
C LEU A 9 4.90 0.21 -5.26
N GLY A 10 3.96 -0.73 -5.33
CA GLY A 10 2.83 -0.77 -4.43
C GLY A 10 3.24 -1.29 -3.06
N VAL A 11 2.87 -0.57 -2.01
CA VAL A 11 3.16 -0.97 -0.64
C VAL A 11 1.85 -1.09 0.13
N VAL A 12 1.53 -2.29 0.60
CA VAL A 12 0.45 -2.50 1.56
C VAL A 12 1.03 -2.42 2.97
N LEU A 13 0.57 -1.46 3.78
CA LEU A 13 0.91 -1.40 5.20
C LEU A 13 -0.07 -2.28 5.99
N ALA A 14 0.41 -3.44 6.43
CA ALA A 14 -0.33 -4.43 7.19
C ALA A 14 0.22 -4.65 8.62
N GLY A 15 1.28 -3.93 9.00
CA GLY A 15 1.85 -3.92 10.34
C GLY A 15 1.21 -2.92 11.31
N GLY A 16 1.79 -2.84 12.51
CA GLY A 16 1.40 -1.89 13.57
C GLY A 16 0.47 -2.46 14.65
N LEU A 17 0.27 -1.65 15.70
CA LEU A 17 -0.59 -2.00 16.82
C LEU A 17 -2.06 -1.97 16.40
N SER A 18 -2.58 -3.15 16.04
CA SER A 18 -4.03 -3.42 15.97
C SER A 18 -4.69 -3.42 17.38
N SER A 19 -4.19 -2.60 18.30
CA SER A 19 -4.53 -2.61 19.73
C SER A 19 -5.89 -1.99 20.05
N ARG A 20 -6.50 -1.24 19.12
CA ARG A 20 -7.87 -0.73 19.31
C ARG A 20 -8.96 -1.76 18.97
N MET A 21 -8.65 -2.86 18.28
CA MET A 21 -9.63 -3.87 17.87
C MET A 21 -9.33 -5.30 18.35
N GLY A 22 -8.19 -5.54 19.01
CA GLY A 22 -7.88 -6.85 19.59
C GLY A 22 -7.71 -7.99 18.57
N GLN A 23 -7.71 -7.69 17.28
CA GLN A 23 -7.53 -8.63 16.16
C GLN A 23 -6.73 -7.95 15.05
N ASP A 24 -5.91 -8.73 14.34
CA ASP A 24 -5.14 -8.29 13.18
C ASP A 24 -6.07 -7.75 12.07
N LYS A 25 -5.98 -6.44 11.77
CA LYS A 25 -6.81 -5.79 10.74
C LYS A 25 -6.62 -6.39 9.35
N ALA A 26 -5.44 -6.94 9.05
CA ALA A 26 -5.14 -7.55 7.76
C ALA A 26 -6.02 -8.79 7.50
N GLN A 27 -6.38 -9.50 8.57
CA GLN A 27 -7.22 -10.71 8.52
C GLN A 27 -8.72 -10.42 8.52
N LEU A 28 -9.13 -9.16 8.68
CA LEU A 28 -10.55 -8.81 8.68
C LEU A 28 -11.19 -9.20 7.35
N LYS A 29 -12.30 -9.91 7.43
CA LYS A 29 -13.04 -10.37 6.26
C LYS A 29 -13.96 -9.26 5.78
N ARG A 30 -13.81 -8.86 4.52
CA ARG A 30 -14.80 -8.01 3.84
C ARG A 30 -15.96 -8.88 3.39
N GLN A 31 -17.18 -8.48 3.76
CA GLN A 31 -18.39 -9.01 3.15
C GLN A 31 -18.64 -8.28 1.84
N GLN A 32 -18.54 -8.98 0.72
CA GLN A 32 -19.15 -8.50 -0.53
C GLN A 32 -20.63 -8.88 -0.49
N SER A 33 -21.51 -7.90 -0.68
CA SER A 33 -22.90 -8.16 -1.02
C SER A 33 -22.92 -8.79 -2.42
N ALA A 34 -22.98 -10.11 -2.47
CA ALA A 34 -23.01 -10.84 -3.72
C ALA A 34 -24.30 -10.50 -4.48
N VAL A 35 -24.18 -10.22 -5.78
CA VAL A 35 -25.29 -10.12 -6.74
C VAL A 35 -25.85 -11.52 -7.08
N SER A 36 -25.31 -12.58 -6.45
CA SER A 36 -25.77 -13.96 -6.64
C SER A 36 -25.73 -14.73 -5.30
N PRO A 37 -26.78 -15.47 -4.90
CA PRO A 37 -26.90 -16.06 -3.56
C PRO A 37 -25.89 -17.17 -3.23
N SER A 38 -25.09 -17.61 -4.20
CA SER A 38 -24.42 -18.91 -4.12
C SER A 38 -22.91 -18.85 -3.83
N VAL A 39 -22.29 -17.67 -3.72
CA VAL A 39 -20.86 -17.56 -3.36
C VAL A 39 -20.63 -16.36 -2.43
N LYS A 40 -20.68 -16.58 -1.11
CA LYS A 40 -20.11 -15.64 -0.12
C LYS A 40 -18.58 -15.78 -0.14
N SER A 41 -17.91 -15.08 -1.05
CA SER A 41 -16.45 -14.97 -1.00
C SER A 41 -16.04 -13.95 0.07
N THR A 42 -15.60 -14.41 1.23
CA THR A 42 -14.96 -13.54 2.23
C THR A 42 -13.51 -13.31 1.83
N ARG A 43 -13.23 -12.15 1.24
CA ARG A 43 -11.86 -11.69 0.93
C ARG A 43 -11.27 -10.99 2.16
N SER A 44 -10.01 -11.29 2.51
CA SER A 44 -9.31 -10.56 3.57
C SER A 44 -9.08 -9.10 3.15
N MET A 45 -8.95 -8.18 4.12
CA MET A 45 -8.61 -6.80 3.83
C MET A 45 -7.22 -6.66 3.20
N LEU A 46 -6.29 -7.56 3.56
CA LEU A 46 -4.98 -7.67 2.91
C LEU A 46 -5.11 -7.99 1.43
N ASP A 47 -5.83 -9.06 1.09
CA ASP A 47 -6.03 -9.46 -0.31
C ASP A 47 -6.78 -8.39 -1.09
N PHE A 48 -7.77 -7.75 -0.47
CA PHE A 48 -8.47 -6.62 -1.07
C PHE A 48 -7.52 -5.48 -1.40
N SER A 49 -6.66 -5.09 -0.46
CA SER A 49 -5.71 -3.98 -0.64
C SER A 49 -4.68 -4.28 -1.72
N LYS A 50 -4.19 -5.52 -1.79
CA LYS A 50 -3.31 -5.99 -2.88
C LYS A 50 -4.00 -5.90 -4.24
N GLN A 51 -5.26 -6.33 -4.32
CA GLN A 51 -6.03 -6.21 -5.56
C GLN A 51 -6.20 -4.77 -5.97
N LEU A 52 -6.48 -3.89 -5.02
CA LEU A 52 -6.72 -2.48 -5.27
C LEU A 52 -5.51 -1.80 -5.91
N LEU A 53 -4.30 -2.11 -5.42
CA LEU A 53 -3.04 -1.66 -6.01
C LEU A 53 -2.86 -2.24 -7.42
N ALA A 54 -3.06 -3.54 -7.60
CA ALA A 54 -2.94 -4.19 -8.91
C ALA A 54 -3.91 -3.57 -9.94
N ASP A 55 -5.17 -3.42 -9.57
CA ASP A 55 -6.23 -2.83 -10.41
C ASP A 55 -5.98 -1.33 -10.70
N SER A 56 -5.13 -0.65 -9.91
CA SER A 56 -4.70 0.73 -10.16
C SER A 56 -3.51 0.86 -11.13
N GLY A 57 -3.05 -0.28 -11.68
CA GLY A 57 -1.97 -0.36 -12.65
C GLY A 57 -0.58 -0.60 -12.06
N ILE A 58 -0.48 -0.92 -10.76
CA ILE A 58 0.79 -1.30 -10.14
C ILE A 58 1.12 -2.76 -10.46
N LYS A 59 2.37 -3.02 -10.86
CA LYS A 59 2.85 -4.37 -11.20
C LYS A 59 3.56 -5.04 -10.03
N ASP A 60 4.39 -4.28 -9.33
CA ASP A 60 5.20 -4.78 -8.22
C ASP A 60 4.56 -4.36 -6.90
N ILE A 61 4.22 -5.34 -6.05
CA ILE A 61 3.51 -5.09 -4.78
C ILE A 61 4.21 -5.84 -3.65
N VAL A 62 4.50 -5.12 -2.57
CA VAL A 62 5.02 -5.67 -1.31
C VAL A 62 4.10 -5.36 -0.14
N ILE A 63 4.20 -6.17 0.90
CA ILE A 63 3.42 -6.08 2.13
C ILE A 63 4.40 -5.84 3.28
N SER A 64 4.26 -4.69 3.94
CA SER A 64 5.02 -4.31 5.13
C SER A 64 4.28 -4.73 6.40
N GLY A 65 5.00 -5.32 7.34
CA GLY A 65 4.54 -5.71 8.67
C GLY A 65 5.29 -6.92 9.19
N ASP A 66 5.39 -7.08 10.51
CA ASP A 66 6.28 -8.06 11.18
C ASP A 66 6.07 -9.52 10.73
N ASN A 67 4.85 -9.88 10.34
CA ASN A 67 4.49 -11.22 9.87
C ASN A 67 4.34 -11.30 8.34
N HIS A 68 4.94 -10.34 7.62
CA HIS A 68 4.82 -10.21 6.16
C HIS A 68 6.20 -10.13 5.49
N GLN A 69 6.22 -9.72 4.22
CA GLN A 69 7.39 -9.80 3.36
C GLN A 69 8.51 -8.87 3.84
N ILE A 70 8.15 -7.68 4.34
CA ILE A 70 9.09 -6.72 4.89
C ILE A 70 8.66 -6.39 6.33
N PRO A 71 9.35 -6.92 7.36
CA PRO A 71 9.03 -6.62 8.75
C PRO A 71 9.37 -5.17 9.12
N ASP A 72 8.74 -4.63 10.15
CA ASP A 72 9.03 -3.26 10.59
C ASP A 72 10.43 -3.23 11.24
N ARG A 73 11.33 -2.38 10.72
CA ARG A 73 12.67 -2.17 11.29
C ARG A 73 12.63 -1.40 12.61
N VAL A 74 11.58 -0.61 12.81
CA VAL A 74 11.34 0.17 14.04
C VAL A 74 9.96 -0.18 14.57
N ALA A 75 9.93 -0.97 15.64
CA ALA A 75 8.68 -1.37 16.29
C ALA A 75 7.87 -0.14 16.72
N HIS A 76 6.55 -0.21 16.57
CA HIS A 76 5.59 0.80 17.03
C HIS A 76 5.74 2.21 16.43
N ALA A 77 6.50 2.38 15.34
CA ALA A 77 6.68 3.67 14.66
C ALA A 77 5.52 4.05 13.71
N GLY A 78 4.43 3.28 13.72
CA GLY A 78 3.24 3.53 12.90
C GLY A 78 3.50 3.46 11.40
N PRO A 79 2.64 4.07 10.56
CA PRO A 79 2.76 4.01 9.10
C PRO A 79 4.10 4.49 8.55
N VAL A 80 4.71 5.51 9.17
CA VAL A 80 6.01 6.05 8.76
C VAL A 80 7.11 5.01 8.98
N GLY A 81 7.05 4.25 10.08
CA GLY A 81 7.96 3.15 10.35
C GLY A 81 7.91 2.05 9.27
N GLY A 82 6.71 1.68 8.83
CA GLY A 82 6.53 0.72 7.74
C GLY A 82 7.11 1.24 6.41
N ILE A 83 6.83 2.50 6.05
CA ILE A 83 7.40 3.12 4.84
C ILE A 83 8.94 3.13 4.89
N TYR A 84 9.52 3.53 6.02
CA TYR A 84 10.97 3.50 6.23
C TYR A 84 11.53 2.08 6.07
N SER A 85 10.84 1.09 6.61
CA SER A 85 11.27 -0.31 6.56
C SER A 85 11.37 -0.82 5.11
N VAL A 86 10.39 -0.46 4.27
CA VAL A 86 10.41 -0.78 2.83
C VAL A 86 11.55 -0.08 2.10
N LEU A 87 11.68 1.24 2.26
CA LEU A 87 12.75 2.01 1.61
C LEU A 87 14.13 1.44 1.99
N ALA A 88 14.34 1.21 3.28
CA ALA A 88 15.61 0.74 3.81
C ALA A 88 15.88 -0.74 3.45
N HIS A 89 14.84 -1.54 3.17
CA HIS A 89 14.99 -2.89 2.62
C HIS A 89 15.52 -2.84 1.19
N TYR A 90 14.94 -2.02 0.30
CA TYR A 90 15.42 -1.90 -1.08
C TYR A 90 16.81 -1.28 -1.16
N LEU A 91 17.10 -0.26 -0.36
CA LEU A 91 18.43 0.35 -0.30
C LEU A 91 19.53 -0.67 0.07
N ALA A 92 19.22 -1.60 0.99
CA ALA A 92 20.21 -2.59 1.46
C ALA A 92 20.31 -3.83 0.55
N ASN A 93 19.26 -4.18 -0.19
CA ASN A 93 19.16 -5.47 -0.88
C ASN A 93 19.03 -5.36 -2.41
N SER A 94 18.91 -4.14 -2.96
CA SER A 94 18.78 -3.91 -4.41
C SER A 94 19.87 -2.98 -4.93
N PRO A 95 20.53 -3.30 -6.06
CA PRO A 95 21.36 -2.34 -6.77
C PRO A 95 20.59 -1.06 -7.09
N GLU A 96 21.28 0.08 -7.15
CA GLU A 96 20.70 1.41 -7.40
C GLU A 96 19.73 1.42 -8.60
N HIS A 97 20.12 0.83 -9.73
CA HIS A 97 19.30 0.77 -10.94
C HIS A 97 18.05 -0.14 -10.86
N LEU A 98 17.90 -0.92 -9.78
CA LEU A 98 16.73 -1.76 -9.50
C LEU A 98 15.89 -1.23 -8.35
N GLN A 99 16.29 -0.12 -7.72
CA GLN A 99 15.48 0.51 -6.69
C GLN A 99 14.17 1.07 -7.28
N PRO A 100 13.07 1.04 -6.50
CA PRO A 100 11.83 1.65 -6.95
C PRO A 100 11.98 3.16 -7.05
N LYS A 101 11.57 3.75 -8.18
CA LYS A 101 11.62 5.21 -8.38
C LYS A 101 10.57 5.97 -7.58
N ALA A 102 9.49 5.29 -7.22
CA ALA A 102 8.43 5.82 -6.38
C ALA A 102 7.67 4.68 -5.69
N LEU A 103 6.94 5.04 -4.63
CA LEU A 103 6.08 4.14 -3.88
C LEU A 103 4.63 4.65 -3.94
N LEU A 104 3.67 3.75 -4.09
CA LEU A 104 2.24 3.97 -3.84
C LEU A 104 1.82 3.18 -2.61
N ILE A 105 1.62 3.87 -1.50
CA ILE A 105 1.44 3.29 -0.17
C ILE A 105 -0.04 3.28 0.21
N LEU A 106 -0.55 2.10 0.56
CA LEU A 106 -1.93 1.85 0.93
C LEU A 106 -2.01 1.14 2.30
N PRO A 107 -2.63 1.73 3.32
CA PRO A 107 -2.95 1.01 4.55
C PRO A 107 -4.07 -0.01 4.33
N VAL A 108 -4.01 -1.12 5.06
CA VAL A 108 -4.93 -2.25 4.88
C VAL A 108 -6.37 -1.97 5.34
N ASP A 109 -6.63 -0.86 6.04
CA ASP A 109 -7.91 -0.55 6.70
C ASP A 109 -8.75 0.52 5.98
N LEU A 110 -8.62 0.64 4.66
CA LEU A 110 -9.42 1.56 3.84
C LEU A 110 -10.48 0.84 3.00
N PRO A 111 -11.63 0.48 3.59
CA PRO A 111 -12.56 -0.40 2.91
C PRO A 111 -13.26 0.23 1.71
N LEU A 112 -13.38 1.54 1.66
CA LEU A 112 -14.10 2.25 0.59
C LEU A 112 -13.17 2.80 -0.49
N MET A 113 -11.87 2.49 -0.43
CA MET A 113 -10.91 2.94 -1.44
C MET A 113 -11.18 2.25 -2.78
N THR A 114 -10.86 2.95 -3.88
CA THR A 114 -11.09 2.47 -5.25
C THR A 114 -9.80 2.46 -6.05
N PRO A 115 -9.66 1.59 -7.07
CA PRO A 115 -8.49 1.60 -7.95
C PRO A 115 -8.33 2.92 -8.69
N ALA A 116 -9.43 3.54 -9.13
CA ALA A 116 -9.42 4.82 -9.83
C ALA A 116 -8.85 5.96 -8.97
N ALA A 117 -9.22 6.01 -7.69
CA ALA A 117 -8.66 6.99 -6.75
C ALA A 117 -7.16 6.80 -6.53
N LEU A 118 -6.68 5.57 -6.44
CA LEU A 118 -5.26 5.26 -6.32
C LEU A 118 -4.47 5.59 -7.60
N ALA A 119 -5.05 5.31 -8.77
CA ALA A 119 -4.46 5.65 -10.05
C ALA A 119 -4.35 7.18 -10.24
N ASP A 120 -5.39 7.93 -9.88
CA ASP A 120 -5.38 9.41 -9.90
C ASP A 120 -4.34 10.00 -8.93
N LEU A 121 -4.25 9.44 -7.72
CA LEU A 121 -3.23 9.83 -6.74
C LEU A 121 -1.82 9.62 -7.31
N ARG A 122 -1.54 8.43 -7.85
CA ARG A 122 -0.25 8.11 -8.48
C ARG A 122 0.04 9.05 -9.64
N LEU A 123 -0.90 9.23 -10.56
CA LEU A 123 -0.72 10.09 -11.73
C LEU A 123 -0.38 11.54 -11.35
N LYS A 124 -1.08 12.10 -10.36
CA LYS A 124 -0.77 13.44 -9.83
C LYS A 124 0.64 13.51 -9.23
N GLY A 125 1.04 12.48 -8.50
CA GLY A 125 2.39 12.36 -7.94
C GLY A 125 3.48 12.26 -9.00
N GLU A 126 3.26 11.42 -10.02
CA GLU A 126 4.17 11.23 -11.15
C GLU A 126 4.34 12.52 -11.95
N LEU A 127 3.24 13.18 -12.33
CA LEU A 127 3.29 14.43 -13.12
C LEU A 127 3.90 15.60 -12.36
N SER A 128 3.77 15.63 -11.03
CA SER A 128 4.32 16.71 -10.20
C SER A 128 5.71 16.44 -9.65
N HIS A 129 6.19 15.20 -9.76
CA HIS A 129 7.40 14.70 -9.07
C HIS A 129 7.41 15.01 -7.56
N LYS A 130 6.23 14.98 -6.93
CA LYS A 130 6.06 15.31 -5.50
C LYS A 130 5.30 14.23 -4.77
N ALA A 131 5.52 14.16 -3.46
CA ALA A 131 4.65 13.39 -2.58
C ALA A 131 3.22 13.94 -2.67
N THR A 132 2.25 13.06 -2.92
CA THR A 132 0.83 13.42 -3.02
C THR A 132 0.01 12.51 -2.14
N PHE A 133 -0.98 13.09 -1.46
CA PHE A 133 -1.81 12.40 -0.48
C PHE A 133 -3.29 12.52 -0.86
N PHE A 134 -4.10 11.65 -0.28
CA PHE A 134 -5.51 11.57 -0.63
C PHE A 134 -6.35 12.67 0.03
N ARG A 135 -7.32 13.19 -0.73
CA ARG A 135 -8.40 14.04 -0.20
C ARG A 135 -9.73 13.40 -0.52
N ASP A 136 -10.59 13.27 0.49
CA ASP A 136 -11.93 12.71 0.28
C ASP A 136 -12.90 13.72 -0.35
N SER A 137 -14.13 13.28 -0.62
CA SER A 137 -15.19 14.12 -1.21
C SER A 137 -15.60 15.29 -0.32
N GLN A 138 -15.32 15.23 0.98
CA GLN A 138 -15.57 16.30 1.95
C GLN A 138 -14.37 17.26 2.08
N LYS A 139 -13.32 17.07 1.27
CA LYS A 139 -12.06 17.81 1.29
C LYS A 139 -11.23 17.58 2.56
N ASN A 140 -11.51 16.54 3.34
CA ASN A 140 -10.62 16.18 4.44
C ASN A 140 -9.31 15.63 3.87
N MET A 141 -8.21 15.99 4.52
CA MET A 141 -6.88 15.54 4.14
C MET A 141 -6.53 14.26 4.87
N HIS A 142 -6.17 13.23 4.11
CA HIS A 142 -5.72 11.95 4.61
C HIS A 142 -4.27 11.75 4.18
N HIS A 143 -3.35 11.65 5.15
CA HIS A 143 -1.91 11.50 4.84
C HIS A 143 -1.56 10.13 4.24
N ILE A 144 -2.48 9.16 4.31
CA ILE A 144 -2.44 7.86 3.65
C ILE A 144 -3.83 7.56 3.05
N PRO A 145 -3.94 6.98 1.84
CA PRO A 145 -2.85 6.52 0.99
C PRO A 145 -2.00 7.67 0.42
N LEU A 146 -0.76 7.33 0.06
CA LEU A 146 0.31 8.28 -0.28
C LEU A 146 1.06 7.79 -1.51
N TYR A 147 1.30 8.68 -2.47
CA TYR A 147 2.37 8.50 -3.44
C TYR A 147 3.62 9.23 -2.95
N LEU A 148 4.78 8.58 -3.03
CA LEU A 148 6.06 9.10 -2.56
C LEU A 148 7.16 8.85 -3.62
N PRO A 149 7.71 9.90 -4.25
CA PRO A 149 8.94 9.77 -5.04
C PRO A 149 10.09 9.26 -4.16
N ASN A 150 10.86 8.31 -4.69
CA ASN A 150 12.08 7.85 -4.06
C ASN A 150 13.26 8.62 -4.64
N ASN A 151 13.76 9.59 -3.88
CA ASN A 151 14.91 10.41 -4.25
C ASN A 151 16.21 9.93 -3.57
N ALA A 152 16.19 8.71 -2.99
CA ALA A 152 17.35 8.10 -2.34
C ALA A 152 18.39 7.66 -3.36
#